data_AF-A0A1F6H3G9-F1
#
_entry.id   AF-A0A1F6H3G9-F1
#
_cell.length_a   1.000
_cell.length_b   1.000
_cell.length_c   1.000
_cell.angle_alpha   90.00
_cell.angle_beta   90.00
_cell.angle_gamma   90.00
#
_symmetry.space_group_name_H-M   'P 1'
#
loop_
_entity.id
_entity.type
_entity.pdbx_description
1 polymer ?
#
loop_
_entity_poly.entity_id
_entity_poly.type
_entity_poly.pdbx_seq_one_letter_code
_entity_poly.pdbx_strand_id
1 'polypeptide(L)'
;MKLKHNYLDLVEEYGKETPINQFEKVLVLTSRAKDLYAGKTCRVDGLDGRKPTTMAQYEILNDLIEPTISEKVPGEDNHFDDFEEEDV
;
A
#
# COMPACT_ATOMS: atom_id res chain seq x y z
N MET A 1 46.51 1.87 -27.15
CA MET A 1 45.96 0.85 -26.22
C MET A 1 44.46 0.81 -26.42
N LYS A 2 43.90 -0.32 -26.88
CA LYS A 2 42.45 -0.47 -27.05
C LYS A 2 41.84 -0.83 -25.70
N LEU A 3 41.01 0.06 -25.16
CA LEU A 3 40.14 -0.26 -24.02
C LEU A 3 39.22 -1.39 -24.46
N LYS A 4 39.41 -2.58 -23.89
CA LYS A 4 38.47 -3.70 -24.04
C LYS A 4 37.22 -3.31 -23.26
N HIS A 5 36.25 -2.72 -23.93
CA HIS A 5 34.90 -2.61 -23.39
C HIS A 5 34.36 -4.04 -23.24
N ASN A 6 34.21 -4.48 -22.00
CA ASN A 6 33.58 -5.76 -21.69
C ASN A 6 32.10 -5.62 -22.05
N TYR A 7 31.64 -6.37 -23.06
CA TYR A 7 30.24 -6.43 -23.49
C TYR A 7 29.29 -7.05 -22.43
N LEU A 8 29.76 -7.22 -21.20
CA LEU A 8 29.10 -7.88 -20.07
C LEU A 8 28.73 -6.91 -18.93
N ASP A 9 29.12 -5.63 -19.00
CA ASP A 9 28.89 -4.65 -17.93
C ASP A 9 27.57 -3.86 -18.05
N LEU A 10 26.62 -4.31 -18.88
CA LEU A 10 25.32 -3.65 -19.07
C LEU A 10 24.16 -4.58 -18.73
N VAL A 11 24.21 -5.22 -17.56
CA VAL A 11 22.99 -5.72 -16.93
C VAL A 11 22.43 -4.56 -16.11
N GLU A 12 21.74 -3.64 -16.79
CA GLU A 12 20.83 -2.73 -16.10
C GLU A 12 19.77 -3.59 -15.41
N GLU A 13 19.86 -3.73 -14.09
CA GLU A 13 18.74 -4.18 -13.28
C GLU A 13 17.63 -3.15 -13.44
N TYR A 14 16.72 -3.39 -14.39
CA TYR A 14 15.43 -2.74 -14.39
C TYR A 14 14.73 -3.18 -13.12
N GLY A 15 14.83 -2.37 -12.06
CA GLY A 15 13.95 -2.46 -10.91
C GLY A 15 12.54 -2.48 -11.47
N LYS A 16 11.90 -3.65 -11.46
CA LYS A 16 10.52 -3.78 -11.91
C LYS A 16 9.69 -2.95 -10.95
N GLU A 17 9.40 -1.71 -11.32
CA GLU A 17 8.29 -0.96 -10.76
C GLU A 17 7.02 -1.71 -11.17
N THR A 18 6.65 -2.75 -10.41
CA THR A 18 5.36 -3.39 -10.57
C THR A 18 4.31 -2.36 -10.14
N PRO A 19 3.48 -1.86 -11.07
CA PRO A 19 2.46 -0.91 -10.70
C PRO A 19 1.51 -1.59 -9.71
N ILE A 20 1.30 -0.95 -8.56
CA ILE A 20 0.42 -1.44 -7.50
C ILE A 20 -0.94 -1.79 -8.10
N ASN A 21 -1.43 -2.99 -7.81
CA ASN A 21 -2.71 -3.46 -8.27
C ASN A 21 -3.84 -2.57 -7.70
N GLN A 22 -4.88 -2.29 -8.48
CA GLN A 22 -6.02 -1.49 -8.03
C GLN A 22 -6.64 -2.07 -6.74
N PHE A 23 -6.67 -3.39 -6.59
CA PHE A 23 -7.16 -4.04 -5.37
C PHE A 23 -6.28 -3.77 -4.15
N GLU A 24 -4.96 -3.78 -4.30
CA GLU A 24 -4.02 -3.45 -3.23
C GLU A 24 -4.19 -2.00 -2.79
N LYS A 25 -4.40 -1.08 -3.76
CA LYS A 25 -4.72 0.33 -3.44
C LYS A 25 -5.97 0.43 -2.57
N VAL A 26 -7.02 -0.33 -2.89
CA VAL A 26 -8.27 -0.32 -2.10
C VAL A 26 -8.04 -0.91 -0.70
N LEU A 27 -7.28 -2.00 -0.58
CA LEU A 27 -6.97 -2.60 0.73
C LEU A 27 -6.20 -1.64 1.63
N VAL A 28 -5.17 -0.99 1.09
CA VAL A 28 -4.35 -0.03 1.82
C VAL A 28 -5.17 1.20 2.23
N LEU A 29 -6.01 1.71 1.32
CA LEU A 29 -6.89 2.84 1.58
C LEU A 29 -7.90 2.53 2.68
N THR A 30 -8.54 1.38 2.62
CA THR A 30 -9.56 0.99 3.60
C THR A 30 -8.95 0.70 4.96
N SER A 31 -7.83 -0.01 5.01
CA SER A 31 -7.06 -0.22 6.24
C SER A 31 -6.65 1.11 6.88
N ARG A 32 -6.11 2.03 6.07
CA ARG A 32 -5.71 3.34 6.58
C ARG A 32 -6.89 4.21 6.99
N ALA A 33 -8.01 4.15 6.27
CA ALA A 33 -9.22 4.87 6.67
C ALA A 33 -9.72 4.38 8.03
N LYS A 34 -9.72 3.05 8.28
CA LYS A 34 -10.04 2.47 9.60
C LYS A 34 -9.14 3.01 10.70
N ASP A 35 -7.84 3.05 10.45
CA ASP A 35 -6.85 3.63 11.35
C ASP A 35 -7.15 5.10 11.73
N LEU A 36 -7.55 5.90 10.76
CA LEU A 36 -7.91 7.31 10.96
C LEU A 36 -9.25 7.45 11.70
N TYR A 37 -10.23 6.57 11.44
CA TYR A 37 -11.46 6.50 12.23
C TYR A 37 -11.19 6.11 13.70
N ALA A 38 -10.17 5.30 13.95
CA ALA A 38 -9.71 4.94 15.30
C ALA A 38 -8.93 6.07 16.01
N GLY A 39 -8.76 7.23 15.38
CA GLY A 39 -8.11 8.40 15.97
C GLY A 39 -6.59 8.45 15.79
N LYS A 40 -6.01 7.63 14.90
CA LYS A 40 -4.59 7.81 14.51
C LYS A 40 -4.40 9.13 13.78
N THR A 41 -3.22 9.72 13.91
CA THR A 41 -2.88 10.98 13.24
C THR A 41 -2.74 10.79 11.73
N CYS A 42 -3.22 11.78 10.98
CA CYS A 42 -2.94 11.90 9.56
C CYS A 42 -1.49 12.36 9.37
N ARG A 43 -0.82 11.85 8.33
CA ARG A 43 0.54 12.21 7.91
C ARG A 43 0.57 13.39 6.95
N VAL A 44 -0.59 13.83 6.46
CA VAL A 44 -0.72 14.97 5.55
C VAL A 44 -1.26 16.17 6.32
N ASP A 45 -0.51 17.26 6.27
CA ASP A 45 -0.90 18.51 6.90
C ASP A 45 -2.07 19.21 6.16
N GLY A 46 -2.89 19.97 6.89
CA GLY A 46 -3.94 20.80 6.30
C GLY A 46 -5.22 20.06 5.89
N LEU A 47 -5.43 18.83 6.36
CA LEU A 47 -6.65 18.06 6.12
C LEU A 47 -7.60 18.04 7.32
N ASP A 48 -7.37 18.88 8.33
CA ASP A 48 -8.21 18.94 9.53
C ASP A 48 -9.70 19.13 9.19
N GLY A 49 -10.55 18.28 9.77
CA GLY A 49 -12.00 18.29 9.52
C GLY A 49 -12.46 17.61 8.22
N ARG A 50 -11.55 17.05 7.40
CA ARG A 50 -11.92 16.19 6.27
C ARG A 50 -12.34 14.80 6.72
N LYS A 51 -13.04 14.08 5.85
CA LYS A 51 -13.40 12.68 6.11
C LYS A 51 -12.13 11.81 6.17
N PRO A 52 -12.04 10.84 7.09
CA PRO A 52 -10.90 9.91 7.18
C PRO A 52 -10.56 9.18 5.87
N THR A 53 -11.57 8.86 5.07
CA THR A 53 -11.38 8.28 3.73
C THR A 53 -10.65 9.23 2.77
N THR A 54 -10.97 10.52 2.81
CA THR A 54 -10.29 11.55 2.02
C THR A 54 -8.85 11.73 2.49
N MET A 55 -8.61 11.76 3.80
CA MET A 55 -7.26 11.81 4.37
C MET A 55 -6.40 10.64 3.91
N ALA A 56 -6.91 9.41 3.97
CA ALA A 56 -6.21 8.22 3.47
C ALA A 56 -5.92 8.29 1.96
N GLN A 57 -6.84 8.83 1.15
CA GLN A 57 -6.60 9.05 -0.28
C GLN A 57 -5.42 9.98 -0.53
N TYR A 58 -5.36 11.11 0.19
CA TYR A 58 -4.24 12.05 0.05
C TYR A 58 -2.91 11.45 0.53
N GLU A 59 -2.93 10.65 1.59
CA GLU A 59 -1.72 9.95 2.05
C GLU A 59 -1.21 8.95 0.99
N ILE A 60 -2.10 8.24 0.29
CA ILE A 60 -1.73 7.35 -0.82
C ILE A 60 -1.20 8.15 -2.01
N LEU A 61 -1.83 9.28 -2.35
CA LEU A 61 -1.39 10.12 -3.49
C LEU A 61 -0.02 10.77 -3.28
N ASN A 62 0.41 10.94 -2.03
CA ASN A 62 1.73 11.47 -1.68
C ASN A 62 2.75 10.36 -1.36
N ASP A 63 2.43 9.09 -1.67
CA ASP A 63 3.27 7.92 -1.37
C ASP A 63 3.69 7.82 0.11
N LEU A 64 2.87 8.37 1.03
CA LEU A 64 3.13 8.35 2.47
C LEU A 64 2.68 7.05 3.14
N ILE A 65 2.06 6.15 2.37
CA ILE A 65 1.66 4.81 2.81
C ILE A 65 2.16 3.83 1.75
N GLU A 66 3.06 2.96 2.16
CA GLU A 66 3.50 1.87 1.29
C GLU A 66 2.42 0.79 1.23
N PRO A 67 2.04 0.35 0.03
CA PRO A 67 1.18 -0.81 -0.12
C PRO A 67 1.96 -2.05 0.28
N THR A 68 1.45 -2.78 1.27
CA THR A 68 1.96 -4.12 1.54
C THR A 68 1.52 -5.02 0.40
N ILE A 69 2.44 -5.30 -0.54
CA ILE A 69 2.25 -6.34 -1.55
C ILE A 69 2.27 -7.67 -0.79
N SER A 70 1.08 -8.13 -0.39
CA SER A 70 0.93 -9.47 0.15
C SER A 70 0.96 -10.42 -1.04
N GLU A 71 2.14 -10.95 -1.34
CA GLU A 71 2.24 -12.16 -2.16
C GLU A 71 1.52 -13.27 -1.38
N LYS A 72 0.21 -13.41 -1.62
CA LYS A 72 -0.55 -14.53 -1.09
C LYS A 72 0.06 -15.80 -1.64
N VAL A 73 0.80 -16.51 -0.79
CA VAL A 73 1.15 -17.89 -1.03
C VAL A 73 -0.17 -18.66 -1.12
N PRO A 74 -0.46 -19.38 -2.20
CA PRO A 74 -1.71 -20.12 -2.33
C PRO A 74 -1.77 -21.19 -1.23
N GLY A 75 -2.61 -20.96 -0.20
CA GLY A 75 -2.77 -21.87 0.94
C GLY A 75 -3.13 -21.21 2.28
N GLU A 76 -3.02 -19.88 2.41
CA GLU A 76 -3.46 -19.19 3.63
C GLU A 76 -4.95 -18.82 3.53
N ASP A 77 -5.78 -19.65 4.16
CA ASP A 77 -7.18 -19.34 4.45
C ASP A 77 -7.20 -18.15 5.42
N ASN A 78 -7.43 -16.95 4.87
CA ASN A 78 -7.74 -15.77 5.66
C ASN A 78 -9.11 -15.97 6.33
N HIS A 79 -9.11 -16.61 7.49
CA HIS A 79 -10.25 -16.65 8.40
C HIS A 79 -10.56 -15.21 8.79
N PHE A 80 -11.56 -14.61 8.12
CA PHE A 80 -12.17 -13.37 8.55
C PHE A 80 -12.99 -13.70 9.79
N ASP A 81 -12.33 -13.77 10.94
CA ASP A 81 -13.02 -13.64 12.22
C ASP A 81 -13.56 -12.22 12.28
N ASP A 82 -14.89 -12.09 12.38
CA ASP A 82 -15.60 -11.12 13.24
C ASP A 82 -16.93 -10.66 12.60
N PHE A 83 -17.98 -11.49 12.75
CA PHE A 83 -19.38 -11.07 12.77
C PHE A 83 -20.17 -12.14 13.54
N GLU A 84 -19.97 -12.24 14.85
CA GLU A 84 -21.00 -12.79 15.73
C GLU A 84 -21.96 -11.65 16.08
N GLU A 85 -23.08 -11.62 15.36
CA GLU A 85 -24.23 -10.75 15.63
C GLU A 85 -25.04 -11.41 16.75
N GLU A 86 -24.82 -10.98 18.01
CA GLU A 86 -25.73 -11.30 19.12
C GLU A 86 -26.97 -10.39 19.03
N ASP A 87 -28.11 -10.97 18.65
CA ASP A 87 -29.43 -10.34 18.78
C ASP A 87 -29.79 -10.18 20.27
N VAL A 88 -30.09 -8.94 20.69
CA VAL A 88 -30.72 -8.59 21.98
C VAL A 88 -32.20 -8.26 21.76
#